data_AF-A0A3C0N3X1-F1
#
_entry.id   AF-A0A3C0N3X1-F1
#
_cell.length_a   1.000
_cell.length_b   1.000
_cell.length_c   1.000
_cell.angle_alpha   90.00
_cell.angle_beta   90.00
_cell.angle_gamma   90.00
#
_symmetry.space_group_name_H-M   'P 1'
#
loop_
_entity.id
_entity.type
_entity.pdbx_description
1 polymer ?
#
loop_
_entity_poly.entity_id
_entity_poly.type
_entity_poly.pdbx_seq_one_letter_code
_entity_poly.pdbx_strand_id
1 'polypeptide(L)'
;MNSRSLKNVYKITITGIAIAFFQLPLSCSENDDFSAQCVNLIAKKAYQEALQDCNQAILLGSNSAIDYTRRGFVYSQLGKYEEAIKDYNQAL
;
A
#
# COMPACT_ATOMS: atom_id res chain seq x y z
N MET A 1 -13.48 -12.54 0.00
CA MET A 1 -13.74 -11.35 -0.86
C MET A 1 -12.61 -10.35 -0.62
N ASN A 2 -11.96 -9.86 -1.68
CA ASN A 2 -10.76 -9.01 -1.59
C ASN A 2 -11.07 -7.69 -0.86
N SER A 3 -10.20 -7.24 0.03
CA SER A 3 -10.33 -5.97 0.77
C SER A 3 -10.52 -4.78 -0.18
N ARG A 4 -10.01 -4.86 -1.43
CA ARG A 4 -10.27 -3.89 -2.50
C ARG A 4 -11.73 -3.87 -2.99
N SER A 5 -12.38 -5.02 -3.12
CA SER A 5 -13.81 -5.08 -3.48
C SER A 5 -14.69 -4.59 -2.34
N LEU A 6 -14.32 -4.85 -1.10
CA LEU A 6 -15.09 -4.39 0.06
C LEU A 6 -15.02 -2.86 0.19
N LYS A 7 -13.88 -2.22 -0.10
CA LYS A 7 -13.75 -0.74 -0.10
C LYS A 7 -14.62 -0.06 -1.16
N ASN A 8 -14.69 -0.59 -2.38
CA ASN A 8 -15.56 -0.03 -3.41
C ASN A 8 -17.04 -0.20 -3.07
N VAL A 9 -17.42 -1.35 -2.50
CA VAL A 9 -18.79 -1.59 -2.04
C VAL A 9 -19.14 -0.67 -0.87
N TYR A 10 -18.24 -0.51 0.11
CA TYR A 10 -18.47 0.30 1.30
C TYR A 10 -18.53 1.80 0.97
N LYS A 11 -17.66 2.29 0.06
CA LYS A 11 -17.65 3.70 -0.38
C LYS A 11 -18.92 4.09 -1.13
N ILE A 12 -19.50 3.19 -1.93
CA ILE A 12 -20.81 3.39 -2.60
C ILE A 12 -21.95 3.43 -1.58
N THR A 13 -21.91 2.58 -0.54
CA THR A 13 -22.94 2.58 0.50
C THR A 13 -22.84 3.75 1.48
N ILE A 14 -21.62 4.23 1.80
CA ILE A 14 -21.39 5.36 2.72
C ILE A 14 -21.91 6.68 2.14
N THR A 15 -21.88 6.88 0.82
CA THR A 15 -22.40 8.12 0.21
C THR A 15 -23.93 8.26 0.26
N GLY A 16 -24.66 7.21 0.66
CA GLY A 16 -26.12 7.15 0.54
C GLY A 16 -26.92 7.35 1.84
N ILE A 17 -26.40 6.98 3.01
CA ILE A 17 -27.18 7.02 4.25
C ILE A 17 -26.28 7.46 5.42
N ALA A 18 -26.58 8.63 5.98
CA ALA A 18 -25.96 9.10 7.21
C ALA A 18 -26.47 8.28 8.41
N ILE A 19 -25.61 7.46 9.03
CA ILE A 19 -25.90 6.86 10.34
C ILE A 19 -24.68 7.03 11.25
N ALA A 20 -24.91 7.65 12.40
CA ALA A 20 -24.00 7.74 13.54
C ALA A 20 -24.26 6.59 14.54
N PHE A 21 -23.24 6.28 15.37
CA PHE A 21 -23.20 5.30 16.50
C PHE A 21 -23.07 3.81 16.06
N PHE A 22 -22.25 2.91 16.63
CA PHE A 22 -21.69 2.75 17.98
C PHE A 22 -20.61 1.61 18.03
N GLN A 23 -19.59 1.76 18.90
CA GLN A 23 -18.59 0.80 19.46
C GLN A 23 -17.28 0.40 18.71
N LEU A 24 -16.15 0.84 19.30
CA LEU A 24 -14.77 0.30 19.25
C LEU A 24 -14.54 -0.64 20.47
N PRO A 25 -13.58 -1.60 20.52
CA PRO A 25 -12.16 -1.46 20.11
C PRO A 25 -11.48 -2.71 19.46
N LEU A 26 -10.22 -2.55 19.00
CA LEU A 26 -9.32 -3.49 18.28
C LEU A 26 -9.58 -3.59 16.75
N SER A 27 -8.89 -2.86 15.89
CA SER A 27 -7.44 -2.76 15.78
C SER A 27 -7.01 -1.37 15.33
N CYS A 28 -5.78 -1.04 15.69
CA CYS A 28 -5.08 0.19 15.41
C CYS A 28 -5.24 0.65 13.96
N SER A 29 -5.63 1.92 13.81
CA SER A 29 -5.67 2.75 12.60
C SER A 29 -6.27 2.10 11.33
N GLU A 30 -7.45 2.56 10.91
CA GLU A 30 -7.80 2.67 9.48
C GLU A 30 -6.93 3.74 8.79
N ASN A 31 -5.64 3.81 9.13
CA ASN A 31 -4.67 4.37 8.21
C ASN A 31 -4.47 3.28 7.18
N ASP A 32 -4.92 3.53 5.95
CA ASP A 32 -4.55 2.74 4.80
C ASP A 32 -3.03 2.86 4.59
N ASP A 33 -2.26 2.18 5.45
CA ASP A 33 -0.81 2.18 5.42
C ASP A 33 -0.37 1.24 4.30
N PHE A 34 -0.35 1.80 3.10
CA PHE A 34 0.11 1.13 1.90
C PHE A 34 1.58 0.71 2.01
N SER A 35 2.38 1.38 2.85
CA SER A 35 3.78 1.01 3.09
C SER A 35 3.86 -0.31 3.87
N ALA A 36 3.07 -0.45 4.94
CA ALA A 36 2.97 -1.70 5.69
C ALA A 36 2.39 -2.84 4.84
N GLN A 37 1.41 -2.55 3.97
CA GLN A 37 0.86 -3.54 3.04
C GLN A 37 1.90 -4.01 2.03
N CYS A 38 2.69 -3.10 1.46
CA CYS A 38 3.75 -3.45 0.52
C CYS A 38 4.74 -4.44 1.14
N VAL A 39 5.18 -4.24 2.39
CA VAL A 39 6.09 -5.17 3.08
C VAL A 39 5.45 -6.55 3.28
N ASN A 40 4.19 -6.60 3.67
CA ASN A 40 3.50 -7.87 3.85
C ASN A 40 3.39 -8.64 2.53
N LEU A 41 3.16 -7.95 1.41
CA LEU A 41 3.11 -8.56 0.09
C LEU A 41 4.50 -9.00 -0.40
N ILE A 42 5.56 -8.23 -0.10
CA ILE A 42 6.95 -8.64 -0.31
C ILE A 42 7.25 -9.95 0.41
N ALA A 43 6.87 -10.08 1.69
CA ALA A 43 7.08 -11.30 2.47
C ALA A 43 6.32 -12.50 1.88
N LYS A 44 5.17 -12.26 1.24
CA LYS A 44 4.38 -13.27 0.51
C LYS A 44 4.88 -13.52 -0.91
N LYS A 45 5.94 -12.84 -1.36
CA LYS A 45 6.47 -12.86 -2.74
C LYS A 45 5.43 -12.44 -3.80
N ALA A 46 4.41 -11.70 -3.38
CA ALA A 46 3.35 -11.16 -4.22
C ALA A 46 3.82 -9.83 -4.83
N TYR A 47 4.85 -9.90 -5.68
CA TYR A 47 5.61 -8.72 -6.11
C TYR A 47 4.82 -7.76 -6.99
N GLN A 48 3.86 -8.26 -7.77
CA GLN A 48 3.01 -7.40 -8.61
C GLN A 48 2.04 -6.58 -7.77
N GLU A 49 1.39 -7.19 -6.78
CA GLU A 49 0.53 -6.46 -5.84
C GLU A 49 1.36 -5.53 -4.94
N ALA A 50 2.51 -6.00 -4.46
CA ALA A 50 3.43 -5.20 -3.64
C ALA A 50 3.83 -3.90 -4.37
N LEU A 51 4.11 -3.99 -5.67
CA LEU A 51 4.46 -2.82 -6.48
C LEU A 51 3.33 -1.79 -6.50
N GLN A 52 2.08 -2.22 -6.61
CA GLN A 52 0.93 -1.32 -6.61
C GLN A 52 0.80 -0.59 -5.27
N ASP A 53 0.93 -1.31 -4.16
CA ASP A 53 0.80 -0.73 -2.82
C ASP A 53 2.00 0.17 -2.49
N CYS A 54 3.22 -0.22 -2.84
CA CYS A 54 4.40 0.66 -2.71
C CYS A 54 4.25 1.95 -3.54
N ASN A 55 3.70 1.88 -4.75
CA ASN A 55 3.40 3.08 -5.55
C ASN A 55 2.37 3.97 -4.88
N GLN A 56 1.31 3.38 -4.33
CA GLN A 56 0.27 4.13 -3.64
C GLN A 56 0.80 4.79 -2.36
N ALA A 57 1.69 4.13 -1.63
CA ALA A 57 2.37 4.69 -0.45
C ALA A 57 3.15 5.96 -0.81
N ILE A 58 3.95 5.91 -1.88
CA ILE A 58 4.73 7.05 -2.36
C ILE A 58 3.81 8.19 -2.84
N LEU A 59 2.75 7.88 -3.59
CA LEU A 59 1.79 8.88 -4.09
C LEU A 59 1.04 9.62 -2.97
N LEU A 60 0.77 8.95 -1.86
CA LEU A 60 0.08 9.55 -0.71
C LEU A 60 0.99 10.35 0.21
N GLY A 61 2.26 10.54 -0.18
CA GLY A 61 3.21 11.37 0.56
C GLY A 61 4.00 10.62 1.61
N SER A 62 3.98 9.27 1.61
CA SER A 62 5.01 8.47 2.27
C SER A 62 6.28 8.55 1.40
N ASN A 63 6.89 9.73 1.38
CA ASN A 63 8.09 10.04 0.60
C ASN A 63 9.35 9.71 1.42
N SER A 64 9.31 8.61 2.17
CA SER A 64 10.46 8.19 2.97
C SER A 64 11.45 7.42 2.10
N ALA A 65 12.74 7.55 2.38
CA ALA A 65 13.78 6.71 1.77
C ALA A 65 13.45 5.20 1.86
N ILE A 66 12.71 4.80 2.89
CA ILE A 66 12.26 3.43 3.12
C ILE A 66 11.27 2.97 2.04
N ASP A 67 10.35 3.83 1.61
CA ASP A 67 9.34 3.47 0.61
C ASP A 67 9.95 3.28 -0.77
N TYR A 68 10.89 4.15 -1.15
CA TYR A 68 11.68 3.97 -2.36
C TYR A 68 12.55 2.71 -2.30
N THR A 69 13.19 2.44 -1.15
CA THR A 69 13.96 1.20 -0.97
C THR A 69 13.08 -0.05 -1.13
N ARG A 70 11.87 -0.03 -0.56
CA ARG A 70 10.89 -1.14 -0.68
C ARG A 70 10.45 -1.34 -2.12
N ARG A 71 10.13 -0.26 -2.84
CA ARG A 71 9.75 -0.34 -4.25
C ARG A 71 10.92 -0.79 -5.14
N GLY A 72 12.13 -0.31 -4.88
CA GLY A 72 13.34 -0.75 -5.56
C GLY A 72 13.62 -2.24 -5.37
N PHE A 73 13.40 -2.76 -4.16
CA PHE A 73 13.45 -4.19 -3.90
C PHE A 73 12.43 -4.97 -4.73
N VAL A 74 11.17 -4.51 -4.76
CA VAL A 74 10.11 -5.15 -5.56
C VAL A 74 10.46 -5.15 -7.05
N TYR A 75 10.98 -4.04 -7.58
CA TYR A 75 11.43 -3.98 -8.97
C TYR A 75 12.56 -4.97 -9.27
N SER A 76 13.53 -5.12 -8.36
CA SER A 76 14.59 -6.11 -8.49
C SER A 76 14.05 -7.54 -8.55
N GLN A 77 13.06 -7.87 -7.71
CA GLN A 77 12.40 -9.19 -7.73
C GLN A 77 11.59 -9.45 -9.02
N LEU A 78 11.12 -8.40 -9.68
CA LEU A 78 10.43 -8.46 -10.97
C LEU A 78 11.38 -8.42 -12.17
N GLY A 79 12.70 -8.37 -11.96
CA GLY A 79 13.70 -8.27 -13.02
C GLY A 79 13.82 -6.88 -13.66
N LYS A 80 13.23 -5.85 -13.04
CA LYS A 80 13.22 -4.45 -13.50
C LYS A 80 14.36 -3.67 -12.86
N TYR A 81 15.59 -4.00 -13.24
CA TYR A 81 16.78 -3.53 -12.53
C TYR A 81 17.03 -2.04 -12.72
N GLU A 82 16.71 -1.48 -13.89
CA GLU A 82 16.87 -0.05 -14.17
C GLU A 82 15.94 0.79 -13.27
N GLU A 83 14.69 0.38 -13.10
CA GLU A 83 13.76 1.02 -12.18
C GLU A 83 14.18 0.85 -10.72
N ALA A 84 14.70 -0.33 -10.35
CA ALA A 84 15.21 -0.58 -9.01
C ALA A 84 16.36 0.37 -8.64
N ILE A 85 17.33 0.55 -9.56
CA ILE A 85 18.48 1.44 -9.35
C ILE A 85 18.02 2.90 -9.17
N LYS A 86 17.05 3.34 -9.98
CA LYS A 86 16.48 4.70 -9.85
C LYS A 86 15.86 4.90 -8.47
N ASP A 87 15.08 3.94 -8.00
CA ASP A 87 14.46 4.00 -6.68
C ASP A 87 15.48 3.96 -5.54
N TYR A 88 16.53 3.13 -5.64
CA TYR A 88 17.60 3.12 -4.65
C TYR A 88 18.38 4.44 -4.62
N ASN A 89 18.62 5.06 -5.78
CA ASN A 89 19.25 6.38 -5.83
C ASN A 89 18.37 7.48 -5.24
N GLN A 90 17.04 7.37 -5.37
CA GLN A 90 16.09 8.31 -4.77
C GLN A 90 15.99 8.15 -3.24
N ALA A 91 16.39 6.99 -2.71
CA ALA A 91 16.39 6.71 -1.28
C ALA A 91 17.66 7.19 -0.55
N LEU A 92 18.74 7.51 -1.28
CA LEU A 92 20.00 8.04 -0.76
C LEU A 92 19.97 9.56 -0.62
#